data_AF-A0A098YPV5-F1
#
_entry.id   AF-A0A098YPV5-F1
#
_cell.length_a   1.000
_cell.length_b   1.000
_cell.length_c   1.000
_cell.angle_alpha   90.00
_cell.angle_beta   90.00
_cell.angle_gamma   90.00
#
_symmetry.space_group_name_H-M   'P 1'
#
loop_
_entity.id
_entity.type
_entity.pdbx_description
1 polymer ?
#
loop_
_entity_poly.entity_id
_entity_poly.type
_entity_poly.pdbx_seq_one_letter_code
_entity_poly.pdbx_strand_id
1 'polypeptide(L)'
;MAKVEKFPKKYLVKVIVRPEGYNKLVLEGIFVPRGYTCNANKIKKQCWEYLCANIDFKGNGIDPDKVEKEITVKAIPADFMVVEDK
;
A
#
# COMPACT_ATOMS: atom_id res chain seq x y z
N MET A 1 -22.93 -8.24 27.41
CA MET A 1 -21.60 -7.85 26.87
C MET A 1 -21.75 -7.66 25.38
N ALA A 2 -21.68 -6.42 24.88
CA ALA A 2 -21.77 -6.17 23.44
C ALA A 2 -20.57 -6.82 22.73
N LYS A 3 -20.82 -7.53 21.62
CA LYS A 3 -19.75 -7.98 20.72
C LYS A 3 -19.06 -6.71 20.21
N VAL A 4 -17.82 -6.48 20.62
CA VAL A 4 -16.97 -5.47 20.00
C VAL A 4 -16.67 -5.97 18.60
N GLU A 5 -17.34 -5.42 17.59
CA GLU A 5 -16.99 -5.67 16.19
C GLU A 5 -15.55 -5.21 15.99
N LYS A 6 -14.66 -6.17 15.72
CA LYS A 6 -13.27 -5.86 15.43
C LYS A 6 -13.21 -5.35 14.00
N PHE A 7 -12.88 -4.08 13.79
CA PHE A 7 -12.65 -3.57 12.45
C PHE A 7 -11.29 -4.05 11.92
N PRO A 8 -11.16 -4.29 10.59
CA PRO A 8 -9.86 -4.54 9.97
C PRO A 8 -8.88 -3.39 10.25
N LYS A 9 -7.68 -3.74 10.69
CA LYS A 9 -6.60 -2.77 10.91
C LYS A 9 -6.19 -2.17 9.58
N LYS A 10 -6.13 -0.85 9.50
CA LYS A 10 -5.70 -0.12 8.30
C LYS A 10 -4.21 0.15 8.36
N TYR A 11 -3.58 0.16 7.20
CA TYR A 11 -2.17 0.45 7.07
C TYR A 11 -1.97 1.56 6.04
N LEU A 12 -1.34 2.65 6.43
CA LEU A 12 -0.77 3.61 5.49
C LEU A 12 0.46 2.97 4.88
N VAL A 13 0.48 2.85 3.56
CA VAL A 13 1.61 2.34 2.81
C VAL A 13 2.16 3.47 1.97
N LYS A 14 3.44 3.76 2.17
CA LYS A 14 4.20 4.70 1.34
C LYS A 14 5.17 3.91 0.49
N VAL A 15 5.13 4.14 -0.81
CA VAL A 15 6.03 3.53 -1.79
C VAL A 15 6.81 4.64 -2.47
N ILE A 16 8.13 4.58 -2.32
CA ILE A 16 9.06 5.46 -3.03
C ILE A 16 9.72 4.62 -4.11
N VAL A 17 9.64 5.07 -5.36
CA VAL A 17 10.32 4.46 -6.50
C VAL A 17 11.36 5.44 -7.00
N ARG A 18 12.62 5.01 -7.07
CA ARG A 18 13.75 5.79 -7.60
C ARG A 18 14.25 5.13 -8.89
N PRO A 19 13.68 5.52 -10.05
CA PRO A 19 14.20 5.10 -11.35
C PRO A 19 15.53 5.79 -11.67
N GLU A 20 16.51 5.03 -12.20
CA GLU A 20 17.83 5.58 -12.58
C GLU A 20 17.69 6.68 -13.64
N GLY A 21 18.20 7.88 -13.36
CA GLY A 21 18.17 9.01 -14.30
C GLY A 21 16.82 9.74 -14.41
N TYR A 22 15.84 9.40 -13.57
CA TYR A 22 14.50 10.00 -13.59
C TYR A 22 14.11 10.58 -12.22
N ASN A 23 13.05 11.39 -12.21
CA ASN A 23 12.51 11.95 -10.97
C ASN A 23 11.94 10.85 -10.06
N LYS A 24 12.18 11.00 -8.76
CA LYS A 24 11.61 10.15 -7.72
C LYS A 24 10.08 10.17 -7.76
N LEU A 25 9.47 9.00 -7.79
CA LEU A 25 8.03 8.82 -7.64
C LEU A 25 7.71 8.53 -6.16
N VAL A 26 6.73 9.23 -5.60
CA VAL A 26 6.23 8.98 -4.24
C VAL A 26 4.75 8.68 -4.30
N LEU A 27 4.36 7.52 -3.81
CA LEU A 27 2.99 7.05 -3.79
C LEU A 27 2.58 6.76 -2.36
N GLU A 28 1.36 7.13 -2.00
CA GLU A 28 0.77 6.83 -0.70
C GLU A 28 -0.60 6.20 -0.93
N GLY A 29 -0.89 5.15 -0.17
CA GLY A 29 -2.13 4.40 -0.27
C GLY A 29 -2.54 3.76 1.04
N ILE A 30 -3.81 3.39 1.14
CA ILE A 30 -4.37 2.67 2.29
C ILE A 30 -4.51 1.20 1.94
N PHE A 31 -3.89 0.33 2.73
CA PHE A 31 -4.09 -1.10 2.67
C PHE A 31 -5.06 -1.55 3.76
N VAL A 32 -6.13 -2.22 3.34
CA VAL A 32 -7.12 -2.85 4.23
C VAL A 32 -7.04 -4.37 4.03
N PRO A 33 -6.64 -5.15 5.05
CA PRO A 33 -6.61 -6.59 4.94
C PRO A 33 -8.02 -7.17 4.84
N ARG A 34 -8.16 -8.32 4.15
CA ARG A 34 -9.41 -9.10 4.16
C ARG A 34 -9.75 -9.71 5.53
N GLY A 35 -8.80 -9.71 6.48
CA GLY A 35 -9.00 -10.13 7.87
C GLY A 35 -8.78 -8.97 8.84
N TYR A 36 -8.46 -9.27 10.10
CA TYR A 36 -8.25 -8.22 11.11
C TYR A 36 -6.89 -7.53 11.02
N THR A 37 -5.84 -8.27 10.71
CA THR A 37 -4.46 -7.74 10.62
C THR A 37 -3.71 -8.39 9.47
N CYS A 38 -2.59 -7.79 9.07
CA CYS A 38 -1.67 -8.37 8.10
C CYS A 38 -0.23 -8.05 8.51
N ASN A 39 0.70 -8.94 8.19
CA ASN A 39 2.11 -8.72 8.45
C ASN A 39 2.70 -7.75 7.40
N ALA A 40 3.73 -7.00 7.79
CA ALA A 40 4.33 -5.97 6.94
C ALA A 40 4.86 -6.54 5.62
N ASN A 41 5.50 -7.72 5.62
CA ASN A 41 6.07 -8.32 4.41
C ASN A 41 5.00 -8.64 3.35
N LYS A 42 3.85 -9.18 3.79
CA LYS A 42 2.72 -9.47 2.90
C LYS A 42 2.08 -8.19 2.37
N ILE A 43 1.95 -7.15 3.22
CA ILE A 43 1.46 -5.83 2.78
C ILE A 43 2.39 -5.26 1.70
N LYS A 44 3.70 -5.25 1.95
CA LYS A 44 4.71 -4.75 1.00
C LYS A 44 4.63 -5.48 -0.34
N LYS A 45 4.56 -6.81 -0.32
CA LYS A 45 4.45 -7.64 -1.54
C LYS A 45 3.18 -7.31 -2.33
N GLN A 46 2.02 -7.35 -1.69
CA GLN A 46 0.74 -7.12 -2.39
C GLN A 46 0.60 -5.68 -2.91
N CYS A 47 1.09 -4.69 -2.16
CA CYS A 47 1.08 -3.31 -2.64
C CYS A 47 2.00 -3.14 -3.86
N TRP A 48 3.18 -3.76 -3.85
CA TRP A 48 4.08 -3.72 -5.00
C TRP A 48 3.49 -4.41 -6.24
N GLU A 49 2.93 -5.61 -6.07
CA GLU A 49 2.25 -6.33 -7.16
C GLU A 49 1.10 -5.51 -7.76
N TYR A 50 0.28 -4.87 -6.91
CA TYR A 50 -0.78 -3.97 -7.35
C TYR A 50 -0.23 -2.78 -8.15
N LEU A 51 0.81 -2.11 -7.65
CA LEU A 51 1.40 -0.95 -8.32
C LEU A 51 2.03 -1.34 -9.66
N CYS A 52 2.78 -2.45 -9.74
CA CYS A 52 3.34 -2.94 -11.00
C CYS A 52 2.28 -3.25 -12.06
N ALA A 53 1.09 -3.70 -11.64
CA ALA A 53 0.00 -4.01 -12.56
C ALA A 53 -0.78 -2.76 -13.03
N ASN A 54 -0.77 -1.68 -12.25
CA ASN A 54 -1.62 -0.49 -12.51
C ASN A 54 -0.84 0.76 -12.93
N ILE A 55 0.47 0.82 -12.69
CA ILE A 55 1.33 1.90 -13.14
C ILE A 55 2.06 1.43 -14.40
N ASP A 56 1.92 2.20 -15.46
CA ASP A 56 2.65 1.95 -16.71
C ASP A 56 4.12 2.38 -16.58
N PHE A 57 4.90 1.59 -15.83
CA PHE A 57 6.33 1.83 -15.69
C PHE A 57 7.04 1.77 -17.06
N LYS A 58 6.68 0.79 -17.90
CA LYS A 58 7.30 0.59 -19.21
C LYS A 58 7.02 1.74 -20.18
N GLY A 59 5.78 2.24 -20.24
CA GLY A 59 5.43 3.40 -21.07
C GLY A 59 6.13 4.69 -20.62
N ASN A 60 6.58 4.76 -19.37
CA ASN A 60 7.43 5.84 -18.85
C ASN A 60 8.94 5.55 -18.97
N GLY A 61 9.34 4.48 -19.66
CA GLY A 61 10.75 4.11 -19.81
C GLY A 61 11.40 3.56 -18.54
N ILE A 62 10.59 3.17 -17.54
CA ILE A 62 11.03 2.66 -16.24
C ILE A 62 10.90 1.14 -16.22
N ASP A 63 12.01 0.45 -15.92
CA ASP A 63 12.00 -0.99 -15.67
C ASP A 63 11.75 -1.25 -14.17
N PRO A 64 10.58 -1.80 -13.78
CA PRO A 64 10.22 -2.01 -12.38
C PRO A 64 11.11 -3.02 -11.63
N ASP A 65 11.92 -3.81 -12.35
CA ASP A 65 12.92 -4.69 -11.73
C ASP A 65 14.27 -3.98 -11.50
N LYS A 66 14.49 -2.84 -12.16
CA LYS A 66 15.70 -2.00 -12.04
C LYS A 66 15.47 -0.70 -11.27
N VAL A 67 14.32 -0.55 -10.61
CA VAL A 67 14.08 0.58 -9.71
C VAL A 67 14.42 0.22 -8.28
N GLU A 68 15.10 1.14 -7.59
CA GLU A 68 15.17 1.08 -6.15
C GLU A 68 13.78 1.42 -5.58
N LYS A 69 13.27 0.54 -4.71
CA LYS A 69 11.98 0.74 -4.06
C LYS A 69 12.09 0.68 -2.56
N GLU A 70 11.47 1.67 -1.91
CA GLU A 70 11.36 1.75 -0.46
C GLU A 70 9.87 1.72 -0.09
N ILE A 71 9.46 0.69 0.65
CA ILE A 71 8.07 0.53 1.09
C ILE A 71 8.00 0.61 2.61
N THR A 72 7.36 1.67 3.10
CA THR A 72 7.07 1.89 4.52
C THR A 72 5.62 1.54 4.80
N VAL A 73 5.38 0.81 5.90
CA VAL A 73 4.04 0.41 6.33
C VAL A 73 3.83 0.92 7.75
N LYS A 74 2.80 1.73 7.94
CA LYS A 74 2.41 2.25 9.26
C LYS A 74 0.97 1.86 9.55
N ALA A 75 0.73 1.22 10.68
CA ALA A 75 -0.62 0.99 11.16
C ALA A 75 -1.30 2.33 11.49
N ILE A 76 -2.53 2.51 11.01
CA ILE A 76 -3.36 3.66 11.36
C ILE A 76 -4.28 3.20 12.51
N PRO A 77 -4.18 3.78 13.71
CA PRO A 77 -5.18 3.56 14.75
C PRO A 77 -6.49 4.20 14.30
N ALA A 78 -7.59 3.47 14.38
CA ALA A 78 -8.92 3.97 14.07
C ALA A 78 -9.94 3.29 14.96
N ASP A 79 -10.74 4.09 15.66
CA ASP A 79 -11.79 3.59 16.55
C ASP A 79 -13.10 3.29 15.80
N PHE A 80 -13.31 3.90 14.63
CA PHE A 80 -14.45 3.65 13.74
C PHE A 80 -14.09 3.84 12.26
N MET A 81 -14.88 3.25 11.36
CA MET A 81 -14.78 3.42 9.91
C MET A 81 -16.17 3.62 9.33
N VAL A 82 -16.39 4.78 8.72
CA VAL A 82 -17.58 5.01 7.89
C VAL A 82 -17.15 4.78 6.45
N VAL A 83 -17.75 3.78 5.81
CA VAL A 83 -17.75 3.66 4.36
C VAL A 83 -19.04 4.31 3.93
N GLU A 84 -18.96 5.38 3.14
CA GLU A 84 -20.15 5.97 2.55
C GLU A 84 -20.85 4.91 1.70
N ASP A 85 -22.13 4.66 1.97
CA ASP A 85 -22.94 3.78 1.14
C ASP A 85 -22.91 4.31 -0.31
N LYS A 86 -22.66 3.40 -1.25
CA LYS A 86 -22.68 3.70 -2.69
C LYS A 86 -24.07 4.09 -3.16
#